data_AF-A0A0F0HKF4-F1
#
_entry.id   AF-A0A0F0HKF4-F1
#
_cell.length_a   1.000
_cell.length_b   1.000
_cell.length_c   1.000
_cell.angle_alpha   90.00
_cell.angle_beta   90.00
_cell.angle_gamma   90.00
#
_symmetry.space_group_name_H-M   'P 1'
#
loop_
_entity.id
_entity.type
_entity.pdbx_description
1 polymer ?
#
loop_
_entity_poly.entity_id
_entity_poly.type
_entity_poly.pdbx_seq_one_letter_code
_entity_poly.pdbx_strand_id
1 'polypeptide(L)'
;MDPQQMLAVAVEEARTGLAEGGIPIGAALFGPDGELLGRGHNRRVQDGDPSMHAETAAFRAAGRLRGYGRTTMVTTLSPCWYCSGL
;
A
#
# COMPACT_ATOMS: atom_id res chain seq x y z
N MET A 1 -4.29 12.74 -10.82
CA MET A 1 -3.35 13.05 -9.72
C MET A 1 -1.94 12.71 -10.19
N ASP A 2 -0.92 13.49 -9.85
CA ASP A 2 0.46 13.18 -10.25
C ASP A 2 1.08 12.07 -9.36
N PRO A 3 2.12 11.35 -9.82
CA PRO A 3 2.75 10.28 -9.03
C PRO A 3 3.36 10.74 -7.71
N GLN A 4 3.84 11.98 -7.61
CA GLN A 4 4.41 12.53 -6.37
C GLN A 4 3.33 12.66 -5.29
N GLN A 5 2.16 13.17 -5.66
CA GLN A 5 0.99 13.31 -4.79
C GLN A 5 0.48 11.95 -4.32
N MET A 6 0.44 10.96 -5.22
CA MET A 6 0.09 9.59 -4.85
C MET A 6 1.09 8.99 -3.85
N LEU A 7 2.39 9.16 -4.12
CA LEU A 7 3.46 8.65 -3.25
C LEU A 7 3.42 9.29 -1.85
N ALA A 8 2.99 10.56 -1.74
CA ALA A 8 2.85 11.21 -0.44
C ALA A 8 1.91 10.44 0.50
N VAL A 9 0.82 9.85 -0.02
CA VAL A 9 -0.11 9.00 0.77
C VAL A 9 0.60 7.75 1.28
N ALA A 10 1.43 7.11 0.45
CA ALA A 10 2.22 5.96 0.88
C ALA A 10 3.30 6.34 1.92
N VAL A 11 3.87 7.54 1.83
CA VAL A 11 4.81 8.06 2.85
C VAL A 11 4.13 8.31 4.18
N GLU A 12 2.89 8.80 4.20
CA GLU A 12 2.10 8.92 5.44
C GLU A 12 1.91 7.55 6.11
N GLU A 13 1.52 6.53 5.34
CA GLU A 13 1.39 5.16 5.85
C GLU A 13 2.72 4.62 6.39
N ALA A 14 3.84 4.81 5.68
CA ALA A 14 5.15 4.39 6.14
C ALA A 14 5.54 5.03 7.49
N ARG A 15 5.18 6.30 7.70
CA ARG A 15 5.39 7.02 8.97
C ARG A 15 4.51 6.47 10.09
N THR A 16 3.24 6.14 9.79
CA THR A 16 2.34 5.48 10.75
C THR A 16 2.92 4.13 11.17
N GLY A 17 3.31 3.28 10.22
CA GLY A 17 3.91 1.99 10.53
C GLY A 17 5.18 2.09 11.36
N LEU A 18 6.02 3.10 11.11
CA LEU A 18 7.20 3.40 11.95
C LEU A 18 6.81 3.76 13.39
N ALA A 19 5.82 4.65 13.56
CA ALA A 19 5.37 5.09 14.86
C ALA A 19 4.77 3.96 15.70
N GLU A 20 4.18 2.95 15.04
CA GLU A 20 3.68 1.72 15.67
C GLU A 20 4.78 0.67 15.94
N GLY A 21 6.06 0.98 15.65
CA GLY A 21 7.19 0.06 15.85
C GLY A 21 7.37 -0.98 14.74
N GLY A 22 6.70 -0.79 13.60
CA GLY A 22 6.78 -1.65 12.42
C GLY A 22 7.89 -1.26 11.44
N ILE A 23 7.85 -1.90 10.27
CA ILE A 23 8.77 -1.60 9.17
C ILE A 23 8.21 -0.39 8.41
N PRO A 24 9.01 0.67 8.15
CA PRO A 24 8.54 1.92 7.55
C PRO A 24 8.33 1.80 6.04
N ILE A 25 7.39 0.95 5.62
CA ILE A 25 6.98 0.78 4.21
C ILE A 25 5.49 1.03 4.14
N GLY A 26 5.08 1.90 3.22
CA GLY A 26 3.69 2.24 2.97
C GLY A 26 3.34 2.09 1.50
N ALA A 27 2.06 1.87 1.23
CA ALA A 27 1.51 1.72 -0.11
C ALA A 27 0.10 2.31 -0.21
N ALA A 28 -0.26 2.70 -1.43
CA ALA A 28 -1.60 3.18 -1.75
C ALA A 28 -2.00 2.75 -3.17
N LEU A 29 -3.25 2.35 -3.33
CA LEU A 29 -3.86 1.92 -4.57
C LEU A 29 -4.81 3.01 -5.06
N PHE A 30 -4.60 3.49 -6.28
CA PHE A 30 -5.41 4.53 -6.91
C PHE A 30 -6.15 4.00 -8.13
N GLY A 31 -7.36 4.51 -8.36
CA GLY A 31 -8.11 4.32 -9.60
C GLY A 31 -7.58 5.19 -10.74
N PRO A 32 -8.05 4.96 -11.99
CA PRO A 32 -7.60 5.72 -13.16
C PRO A 32 -7.91 7.21 -13.07
N ASP A 33 -8.94 7.59 -12.32
CA ASP A 33 -9.36 8.98 -12.13
C ASP A 33 -8.65 9.66 -10.94
N GLY A 34 -7.71 8.95 -10.29
CA GLY A 34 -6.98 9.43 -9.11
C GLY A 34 -7.73 9.23 -7.79
N GLU A 35 -8.85 8.50 -7.79
CA GLU A 35 -9.55 8.07 -6.58
C GLU A 35 -8.63 7.18 -5.72
N LEU A 36 -8.52 7.46 -4.43
CA LEU A 36 -7.83 6.58 -3.48
C LEU A 36 -8.74 5.39 -3.15
N LEU A 37 -8.37 4.21 -3.65
CA LEU A 37 -9.14 2.98 -3.46
C LEU A 37 -8.79 2.33 -2.12
N GLY A 38 -7.51 2.30 -1.76
CA GLY A 38 -7.05 1.77 -0.47
C GLY A 38 -5.62 2.17 -0.17
N ARG A 39 -5.25 2.14 1.11
CA ARG A 39 -3.88 2.44 1.58
C ARG A 39 -3.54 1.59 2.80
N GLY A 40 -2.26 1.41 3.04
CA GLY A 40 -1.78 0.71 4.23
C GLY A 40 -0.27 0.71 4.34
N HIS A 41 0.22 0.28 5.50
CA HIS A 41 1.63 0.08 5.77
C HIS A 41 1.93 -1.38 6.09
N ASN A 42 3.22 -1.71 6.17
CA ASN A 42 3.66 -3.04 6.57
C ASN A 42 3.24 -3.31 8.02
N ARG A 43 2.34 -4.28 8.21
CA ARG A 43 1.80 -4.69 9.52
C ARG A 43 2.34 -6.05 9.97
N ARG A 44 3.47 -6.51 9.42
CA ARG A 44 4.10 -7.79 9.77
C ARG A 44 4.34 -7.93 11.27
N VAL A 45 4.81 -6.85 11.90
CA VAL A 45 5.15 -6.84 13.33
C VAL A 45 3.87 -6.74 14.17
N GLN A 46 2.95 -5.87 13.77
CA GLN A 46 1.71 -5.56 14.48
C GLN A 46 0.76 -6.74 14.52
N ASP A 47 0.62 -7.46 13.40
CA ASP A 47 -0.31 -8.56 13.26
C ASP A 47 0.36 -9.93 13.48
N GLY A 48 1.70 -9.99 13.59
CA GLY A 48 2.45 -11.24 13.61
C GLY A 48 2.31 -12.07 12.32
N ASP A 49 1.95 -11.41 11.21
CA ASP A 49 1.60 -12.06 9.93
C ASP A 49 2.66 -11.74 8.86
N PRO A 50 3.43 -12.73 8.36
CA PRO A 50 4.43 -12.51 7.33
C PRO A 50 3.85 -12.07 5.97
N SER A 51 2.54 -12.20 5.77
CA SER A 51 1.85 -11.79 4.53
C SER A 51 1.34 -10.34 4.57
N MET A 52 1.36 -9.67 5.72
CA MET A 52 0.86 -8.30 5.90
C MET A 52 1.91 -7.24 5.55
N HIS A 53 2.27 -7.18 4.27
CA HIS A 53 3.06 -6.11 3.68
C HIS A 53 2.19 -4.88 3.36
N ALA A 54 2.84 -3.77 2.99
CA ALA A 54 2.12 -2.53 2.69
C ALA A 54 1.18 -2.69 1.49
N GLU A 55 1.63 -3.36 0.44
CA GLU A 55 0.88 -3.60 -0.79
C GLU A 55 -0.35 -4.49 -0.52
N THR A 56 -0.18 -5.57 0.25
CA THR A 56 -1.30 -6.44 0.62
C THR A 56 -2.26 -5.73 1.56
N ALA A 57 -1.78 -4.91 2.50
CA ALA A 57 -2.62 -4.08 3.35
C ALA A 57 -3.45 -3.08 2.53
N ALA A 58 -2.84 -2.39 1.56
CA ALA A 58 -3.54 -1.46 0.67
C ALA A 58 -4.61 -2.16 -0.18
N PHE A 59 -4.31 -3.34 -0.72
CA PHE A 59 -5.31 -4.15 -1.44
C PHE A 59 -6.46 -4.62 -0.53
N ARG A 60 -6.15 -5.07 0.68
CA ARG A 60 -7.19 -5.46 1.66
C ARG A 60 -8.07 -4.27 2.04
N ALA A 61 -7.48 -3.09 2.24
CA ALA A 61 -8.20 -1.86 2.53
C ALA A 61 -9.10 -1.41 1.36
N ALA A 62 -8.65 -1.60 0.11
CA ALA A 62 -9.45 -1.31 -1.08
C ALA A 62 -10.65 -2.25 -1.26
N GLY A 63 -10.61 -3.43 -0.62
CA GLY A 63 -11.63 -4.44 -0.77
C GLY A 63 -11.73 -4.98 -2.20
N ARG A 64 -12.85 -5.62 -2.50
CA ARG A 64 -13.08 -6.24 -3.81
C ARG A 64 -13.48 -5.18 -4.84
N LEU A 65 -12.67 -5.05 -5.88
CA LEU A 65 -12.98 -4.24 -7.05
C LEU A 65 -13.51 -5.11 -8.20
N ARG A 66 -14.19 -4.47 -9.16
CA ARG A 66 -14.64 -5.15 -10.39
C ARG A 66 -13.47 -5.49 -11.33
N GLY A 67 -12.34 -4.79 -11.21
CA GLY A 67 -11.11 -5.07 -11.93
C GLY A 67 -9.96 -4.15 -11.50
N TYR A 68 -8.73 -4.61 -11.67
CA TYR A 68 -7.51 -3.94 -11.19
C TYR A 68 -6.61 -3.40 -12.30
N GLY A 69 -6.85 -3.78 -13.57
CA GLY A 69 -5.94 -3.48 -14.69
C GLY A 69 -5.74 -2.00 -15.04
N ARG A 70 -6.53 -1.10 -14.45
CA ARG A 70 -6.40 0.37 -14.62
C ARG A 70 -6.02 1.09 -13.32
N THR A 71 -5.66 0.34 -12.29
CA THR A 71 -5.24 0.89 -11.01
C THR A 71 -3.75 1.21 -11.03
N THR A 72 -3.32 2.10 -10.13
CA THR A 72 -1.92 2.41 -9.90
C THR A 72 -1.59 2.14 -8.45
N MET A 73 -0.69 1.19 -8.20
CA MET A 73 -0.10 0.96 -6.89
C MET A 73 1.16 1.81 -6.75
N VAL A 74 1.22 2.64 -5.71
CA VAL A 74 2.43 3.36 -5.31
C VAL A 74 2.93 2.81 -3.98
N THR A 75 4.25 2.70 -3.84
CA THR A 75 4.91 2.15 -2.65
C THR A 75 6.19 2.91 -2.36
N THR A 76 6.55 3.06 -1.09
CA THR A 76 7.77 3.73 -0.64
C THR A 76 9.04 2.88 -0.81
N LEU A 77 8.89 1.60 -1.14
CA LEU A 77 9.98 0.68 -1.45
C LEU A 77 9.58 -0.20 -2.63
N SER A 78 10.54 -0.60 -3.47
CA SER A 78 10.26 -1.56 -4.55
C SER A 78 9.59 -2.83 -4.00
N PRO A 79 8.51 -3.32 -4.62
CA PRO A 79 7.79 -4.48 -4.12
C PRO A 79 8.64 -5.75 -4.17
N CYS A 80 8.45 -6.65 -3.21
CA CYS A 80 9.11 -7.96 -3.20
C CYS A 80 8.41 -8.94 -4.15
N TRP A 81 9.02 -10.11 -4.40
CA TRP A 81 8.44 -11.13 -5.30
C TRP A 81 7.03 -11.58 -4.93
N TYR A 82 6.73 -11.64 -3.62
CA TYR A 82 5.39 -11.96 -3.14
C TYR A 82 4.36 -10.89 -3.53
N CYS A 83 4.68 -9.61 -3.35
CA CYS A 83 3.78 -8.49 -3.64
C CYS A 83 3.68 -8.18 -5.13
N SER A 84 4.76 -8.38 -5.90
CA SER A 84 4.79 -8.20 -7.35
C SER A 84 3.96 -9.24 -8.11
N GLY A 85 3.56 -10.34 -7.46
CA GLY A 85 2.69 -11.35 -8.03
C GLY A 85 1.18 -11.13 -7.80
N LEU A 86 0.79 -10.05 -7.11
CA LEU A 86 -0.60 -9.65 -6.87
C LEU A 86 -1.21 -8.98 -8.10
#